data_AF-A0A1C7NTZ7-F1
#
_entry.id   AF-A0A1C7NTZ7-F1
#
_cell.length_a   1.000
_cell.length_b   1.000
_cell.length_c   1.000
_cell.angle_alpha   90.00
_cell.angle_beta   90.00
_cell.angle_gamma   90.00
#
_symmetry.space_group_name_H-M   'P 1'
#
loop_
_entity.id
_entity.type
_entity.pdbx_description
1 polymer ?
#
loop_
_entity_poly.entity_id
_entity_poly.type
_entity_poly.pdbx_seq_one_letter_code
_entity_poly.pdbx_strand_id
1 'polypeptide(L)'
;MASRLLNSASRAVSKPLSAYRNGILRRTESTVPYQTKDVAKGLPTLVQEYSKASTGLCKVTTLPNGIRVASENTPGHFSAVGVYVDAGSRYETANTRGVSHILDRLAFKSTTNRSADQVVAELESLGGNIMCSSSRESIMYQSAIFSQDLSRVLSLFADVVCRPTIHDAEVNEQRQTALYEIDEIWSKPEMILPEILHTVAYEGNTLGNPLLCPPESLEKMTPDLIRDYMKTWYRPERMVIAACGAEHDQVVDLALKYFGDVPASKDSLDSVMTHREALKRQSQQAEKAHESKNNKSFVKSLFNNKRSEQEGLTPLEIATQPAQYTGGNSFLETGPESPLTHVYVAFEGLSIDDPDIYSLTTLQILLGGGGSFSAGGPGKGMYSRLFTNVLNQHYWVESCQAFNHCYTDSGLFGIAGSCQPEYANALVEVICRELDIVARGDVGRLSVSDVELNRAKNQLKSSLLMNLESRMVQLEDLGRQIQVHGKKTGIDEMLANIDKVDVNELRRVASRVVRGAVSVSSGGSGRATVVVQGNLQGLRDVNRIVDKYGLGSGK
;
A
#
# COMPACT_ATOMS: atom_id res chain seq x y z
N MET A 1 -2.29 0.12 -2.19
CA MET A 1 -2.96 0.42 -3.48
C MET A 1 -4.04 1.49 -3.33
N ALA A 2 -4.98 1.38 -2.37
CA ALA A 2 -6.03 2.38 -2.15
C ALA A 2 -5.52 3.79 -1.72
N SER A 3 -4.52 3.91 -0.83
CA SER A 3 -4.11 5.25 -0.35
C SER A 3 -3.31 6.10 -1.34
N ARG A 4 -2.46 5.50 -2.21
CA ARG A 4 -1.69 6.25 -3.23
C ARG A 4 -2.50 6.57 -4.48
N LEU A 5 -3.46 5.72 -4.88
CA LEU A 5 -4.38 6.02 -5.98
C LEU A 5 -5.36 7.17 -5.65
N LEU A 6 -5.52 7.53 -4.37
CA LEU A 6 -6.49 8.56 -3.93
C LEU A 6 -5.87 9.91 -3.55
N ASN A 7 -4.54 10.02 -3.46
CA ASN A 7 -3.84 11.23 -2.98
C ASN A 7 -3.25 12.13 -4.09
N SER A 8 -3.46 11.84 -5.38
CA SER A 8 -2.83 12.59 -6.49
C SER A 8 -3.50 13.94 -6.85
N ALA A 9 -4.56 14.35 -6.15
CA ALA A 9 -5.35 15.53 -6.49
C ALA A 9 -4.81 16.87 -5.92
N SER A 10 -3.53 17.21 -6.14
CA SER A 10 -3.02 18.54 -5.75
C SER A 10 -1.80 19.04 -6.53
N ARG A 11 -1.81 18.99 -7.87
CA ARG A 11 -0.91 19.84 -8.68
C ARG A 11 -1.61 20.42 -9.89
N ALA A 12 -2.04 21.68 -9.78
CA ALA A 12 -2.53 22.47 -10.91
C ALA A 12 -1.41 23.36 -11.46
N VAL A 13 -1.04 23.16 -12.72
CA VAL A 13 -0.24 24.11 -13.52
C VAL A 13 -1.10 24.52 -14.71
N SER A 14 -1.34 25.82 -14.83
CA SER A 14 -2.18 26.45 -15.85
C SER A 14 -1.42 26.64 -17.17
N LYS A 15 -2.07 26.35 -18.30
CA LYS A 15 -1.83 27.01 -19.61
C LYS A 15 -2.96 26.71 -20.62
N PRO A 16 -3.21 27.59 -21.61
CA PRO A 16 -4.45 27.64 -22.39
C PRO A 16 -4.40 26.78 -23.67
N LEU A 17 -5.58 26.28 -24.09
CA LEU A 17 -5.80 25.50 -25.31
C LEU A 17 -6.21 26.39 -26.49
N SER A 18 -5.59 26.18 -27.65
CA SER A 18 -6.10 26.62 -28.95
C SER A 18 -6.51 25.42 -29.81
N ALA A 19 -7.61 25.61 -30.53
CA ALA A 19 -8.35 24.59 -31.28
C ALA A 19 -7.69 24.22 -32.61
N TYR A 20 -7.81 22.96 -33.06
CA TYR A 20 -7.86 22.62 -34.49
C TYR A 20 -8.67 21.33 -34.78
N ARG A 21 -9.34 21.37 -35.94
CA ARG A 21 -10.42 20.52 -36.45
C ARG A 21 -9.98 19.20 -37.09
N ASN A 22 -10.88 18.22 -36.98
CA ASN A 22 -11.31 17.15 -37.91
C ASN A 22 -10.44 16.74 -39.11
N GLY A 23 -10.16 15.44 -39.19
CA GLY A 23 -9.82 14.73 -40.43
C GLY A 23 -10.22 13.25 -40.36
N ILE A 24 -11.17 12.85 -41.20
CA ILE A 24 -11.72 11.49 -41.35
C ILE A 24 -10.77 10.67 -42.24
N LEU A 25 -10.33 9.49 -41.79
CA LEU A 25 -9.63 8.52 -42.65
C LEU A 25 -10.24 7.12 -42.54
N ARG A 26 -10.59 6.57 -43.70
CA ARG A 26 -11.26 5.28 -43.94
C ARG A 26 -10.34 4.09 -43.69
N ARG A 27 -10.92 3.04 -43.12
CA ARG A 27 -10.33 1.74 -42.82
C ARG A 27 -10.35 0.86 -44.08
N THR A 28 -9.19 0.32 -44.48
CA THR A 28 -9.08 -0.76 -45.48
C THR A 28 -8.59 -2.01 -44.76
N GLU A 29 -9.46 -3.01 -44.66
CA GLU A 29 -9.13 -4.35 -44.16
C GLU A 29 -8.47 -5.17 -45.28
N SER A 30 -7.37 -5.84 -44.98
CA SER A 30 -6.81 -6.89 -45.84
C SER A 30 -6.55 -8.14 -44.99
N THR A 31 -7.42 -9.14 -45.12
CA THR A 31 -7.24 -10.48 -44.54
C THR A 31 -6.71 -11.42 -45.62
N VAL A 32 -5.51 -11.95 -45.43
CA VAL A 32 -5.02 -13.14 -46.15
C VAL A 32 -4.84 -14.27 -45.12
N PRO A 33 -5.49 -15.44 -45.29
CA PRO A 33 -5.34 -16.54 -44.36
C PRO A 33 -4.11 -17.38 -44.71
N TYR A 34 -3.21 -17.60 -43.75
CA TYR A 34 -2.07 -18.50 -43.89
C TYR A 34 -2.37 -19.84 -43.22
N GLN A 35 -2.49 -20.90 -44.02
CA GLN A 35 -2.44 -22.30 -43.59
C GLN A 35 -1.04 -22.85 -43.86
N THR A 36 -0.39 -23.41 -42.85
CA THR A 36 0.37 -24.66 -42.96
C THR A 36 0.64 -25.24 -41.57
N LYS A 37 0.40 -26.56 -41.48
CA LYS A 37 0.66 -27.43 -40.34
C LYS A 37 2.11 -27.96 -40.38
N ASP A 38 2.59 -28.33 -39.19
CA ASP A 38 3.57 -29.39 -38.90
C ASP A 38 5.04 -29.20 -39.32
N VAL A 39 5.83 -28.51 -38.47
CA VAL A 39 7.21 -28.92 -38.14
C VAL A 39 7.55 -28.45 -36.71
N ALA A 40 8.28 -29.29 -35.96
CA ALA A 40 8.97 -29.04 -34.68
C ALA A 40 8.30 -29.59 -33.39
N LYS A 41 8.40 -30.91 -33.20
CA LYS A 41 8.47 -31.54 -31.86
C LYS A 41 9.94 -31.83 -31.54
N GLY A 42 10.49 -31.26 -30.45
CA GLY A 42 11.77 -31.73 -29.90
C GLY A 42 12.78 -30.69 -29.36
N LEU A 43 12.39 -29.47 -29.01
CA LEU A 43 13.28 -28.50 -28.33
C LEU A 43 12.71 -28.11 -26.96
N PRO A 44 13.55 -27.78 -25.96
CA PRO A 44 13.08 -27.28 -24.67
C PRO A 44 12.30 -25.98 -24.93
N THR A 45 10.99 -26.05 -24.74
CA THR A 45 10.08 -24.96 -25.09
C THR A 45 9.76 -24.17 -23.82
N LEU A 46 9.94 -22.86 -23.87
CA LEU A 46 9.44 -21.93 -22.85
C LEU A 46 7.93 -22.20 -22.68
N VAL A 47 7.51 -22.63 -21.49
CA VAL A 47 6.08 -22.80 -21.19
C VAL A 47 5.52 -21.40 -20.96
N GLN A 48 5.00 -20.80 -22.03
CA GLN A 48 4.37 -19.49 -22.01
C GLN A 48 2.85 -19.72 -21.87
N GLU A 49 2.32 -19.56 -20.65
CA GLU A 49 0.87 -19.61 -20.43
C GLU A 49 0.24 -18.27 -20.83
N TYR A 50 -0.81 -18.34 -21.65
CA TYR A 50 -1.58 -17.19 -22.12
C TYR A 50 -3.04 -17.33 -21.67
N SER A 51 -3.64 -16.28 -21.09
CA SER A 51 -5.07 -16.21 -20.73
C SER A 51 -5.87 -15.36 -21.72
N LYS A 52 -7.13 -15.73 -22.04
CA LYS A 52 -8.00 -15.12 -23.08
C LYS A 52 -9.35 -14.55 -22.56
N ALA A 53 -9.66 -13.32 -23.02
CA ALA A 53 -10.92 -12.54 -23.17
C ALA A 53 -10.71 -11.03 -22.82
N SER A 54 -10.37 -10.17 -23.80
CA SER A 54 -9.74 -8.81 -23.72
C SER A 54 -8.29 -8.79 -23.15
N THR A 55 -7.99 -9.83 -22.37
CA THR A 55 -6.87 -10.25 -21.50
C THR A 55 -5.42 -10.36 -22.02
N GLY A 56 -5.00 -9.65 -23.06
CA GLY A 56 -3.77 -10.03 -23.80
C GLY A 56 -2.46 -9.28 -23.55
N LEU A 57 -2.39 -8.24 -22.70
CA LEU A 57 -1.18 -7.42 -22.60
C LEU A 57 -0.18 -7.92 -21.56
N CYS A 58 -0.65 -8.41 -20.41
CA CYS A 58 0.23 -8.84 -19.33
C CYS A 58 0.82 -10.22 -19.62
N LYS A 59 2.12 -10.27 -19.87
CA LYS A 59 2.88 -11.52 -19.94
C LYS A 59 3.79 -11.63 -18.72
N VAL A 60 3.88 -12.83 -18.15
CA VAL A 60 4.75 -13.11 -17.00
C VAL A 60 5.64 -14.30 -17.34
N THR A 61 6.94 -14.15 -17.14
CA THR A 61 7.94 -15.21 -17.28
C THR A 61 8.75 -15.29 -16.00
N THR A 62 9.05 -16.49 -15.52
CA THR A 62 9.95 -16.68 -14.37
C THR A 62 11.32 -17.12 -14.88
N LEU A 63 12.36 -16.36 -14.52
CA LEU A 63 13.74 -16.70 -14.86
C LEU A 63 14.20 -17.96 -14.10
N PRO A 64 15.23 -18.68 -14.57
CA PRO A 64 15.72 -19.89 -13.90
C PRO A 64 16.16 -19.69 -12.45
N ASN A 65 16.53 -18.47 -12.07
CA ASN A 65 16.91 -18.12 -10.69
C ASN A 65 15.72 -17.76 -9.78
N GLY A 66 14.50 -17.65 -10.32
CA GLY A 66 13.27 -17.36 -9.57
C GLY A 66 12.72 -15.94 -9.73
N ILE A 67 13.45 -15.02 -10.38
CA ILE A 67 12.94 -13.66 -10.64
C ILE A 67 11.75 -13.72 -11.58
N ARG A 68 10.65 -13.04 -11.21
CA ARG A 68 9.48 -12.90 -12.07
C ARG A 68 9.64 -11.66 -12.94
N VAL A 69 9.42 -11.81 -14.24
CA VAL A 69 9.44 -10.72 -15.23
C VAL A 69 8.02 -10.55 -15.76
N ALA A 70 7.43 -9.38 -15.53
CA ALA A 70 6.09 -9.04 -15.99
C ALA A 70 6.16 -7.87 -16.97
N SER A 71 5.40 -7.91 -18.07
CA SER A 71 5.30 -6.74 -18.92
C SER A 71 3.94 -6.58 -19.57
N GLU A 72 3.59 -5.33 -19.86
CA GLU A 72 2.44 -4.92 -20.65
C GLU A 72 2.88 -4.04 -21.81
N ASN A 73 2.69 -4.51 -23.04
CA ASN A 73 3.09 -3.75 -24.22
C ASN A 73 2.01 -2.72 -24.63
N THR A 74 1.97 -1.61 -23.91
CA THR A 74 1.09 -0.47 -24.23
C THR A 74 1.75 0.48 -25.22
N PRO A 75 1.07 0.96 -26.27
CA PRO A 75 1.65 1.88 -27.24
C PRO A 75 2.11 3.19 -26.58
N GLY A 76 3.19 3.78 -27.10
CA GLY A 76 3.70 5.07 -26.65
C GLY A 76 5.20 5.23 -26.91
N HIS A 77 5.70 6.46 -26.76
CA HIS A 77 7.14 6.77 -26.92
C HIS A 77 7.96 6.55 -25.65
N PHE A 78 7.27 6.37 -24.53
CA PHE A 78 7.86 6.15 -23.22
C PHE A 78 7.58 4.73 -22.77
N SER A 79 8.53 4.17 -22.03
CA SER A 79 8.38 2.94 -21.25
C SER A 79 8.50 3.29 -19.77
N ALA A 80 7.75 2.61 -18.92
CA ALA A 80 8.05 2.60 -17.49
C ALA A 80 8.59 1.22 -17.13
N VAL A 81 9.60 1.19 -16.27
CA VAL A 81 10.26 -0.03 -15.82
C VAL A 81 10.53 0.06 -14.33
N GLY A 82 10.44 -1.06 -13.62
CA GLY A 82 10.74 -1.09 -12.20
C GLY A 82 11.07 -2.47 -11.66
N VAL A 83 11.76 -2.49 -10.53
CA VAL A 83 12.09 -3.68 -9.74
C VAL A 83 11.39 -3.56 -8.39
N TYR A 84 10.59 -4.56 -8.07
CA TYR A 84 9.81 -4.65 -6.84
C TYR A 84 10.38 -5.77 -6.00
N VAL A 85 10.91 -5.42 -4.84
CA VAL A 85 11.46 -6.37 -3.87
C VAL A 85 10.47 -6.51 -2.74
N ASP A 86 10.03 -7.74 -2.47
CA ASP A 86 9.17 -8.06 -1.32
C ASP A 86 10.01 -8.00 -0.03
N ALA A 87 10.22 -6.78 0.42
CA ALA A 87 11.01 -6.36 1.56
C ALA A 87 10.38 -5.07 2.12
N GLY A 88 10.77 -4.64 3.31
CA GLY A 88 10.18 -3.46 3.95
C GLY A 88 10.15 -3.59 5.47
N SER A 89 9.53 -2.59 6.12
CA SER A 89 9.51 -2.53 7.59
C SER A 89 8.78 -3.70 8.24
N ARG A 90 7.85 -4.37 7.53
CA ARG A 90 7.19 -5.58 8.01
C ARG A 90 8.17 -6.69 8.40
N TYR A 91 9.25 -6.82 7.63
CA TYR A 91 10.22 -7.90 7.77
C TYR A 91 11.42 -7.53 8.65
N GLU A 92 11.38 -6.35 9.27
CA GLU A 92 12.39 -5.92 10.22
C GLU A 92 12.20 -6.58 11.59
N THR A 93 13.32 -6.84 12.24
CA THR A 93 13.38 -7.28 13.64
C THR A 93 13.73 -6.09 14.52
N ALA A 94 13.74 -6.28 15.84
CA ALA A 94 14.22 -5.27 16.79
C ALA A 94 15.63 -4.72 16.44
N ASN A 95 16.50 -5.54 15.84
CA ASN A 95 17.86 -5.15 15.48
C ASN A 95 17.95 -4.46 14.11
N THR A 96 17.07 -4.80 13.18
CA THR A 96 17.06 -4.22 11.81
C THR A 96 16.00 -3.13 11.63
N ARG A 97 15.36 -2.69 12.71
CA ARG A 97 14.31 -1.67 12.69
C ARG A 97 14.81 -0.35 12.11
N GLY A 98 14.24 0.09 11.00
CA GLY A 98 14.61 1.28 10.25
C GLY A 98 15.60 1.06 9.11
N VAL A 99 16.08 -0.18 8.89
CA VAL A 99 16.98 -0.48 7.77
C VAL A 99 16.31 -0.22 6.43
N SER A 100 15.02 -0.53 6.27
CA SER A 100 14.28 -0.28 5.02
C SER A 100 14.23 1.20 4.66
N HIS A 101 14.05 2.09 5.64
CA HIS A 101 14.08 3.54 5.45
C HIS A 101 15.46 4.04 4.99
N ILE A 102 16.54 3.55 5.62
CA ILE A 102 17.90 3.93 5.23
C ILE A 102 18.29 3.35 3.87
N LEU A 103 17.85 2.13 3.57
CA LEU A 103 18.10 1.46 2.30
C LEU A 103 17.45 2.20 1.13
N ASP A 104 16.26 2.76 1.34
CA ASP A 104 15.58 3.66 0.38
C ASP A 104 16.45 4.87 0.02
N ARG A 105 17.05 5.50 1.03
CA ARG A 105 17.95 6.66 0.84
C ARG A 105 19.29 6.29 0.19
N LEU A 106 19.74 5.05 0.38
CA LEU A 106 20.96 4.52 -0.24
C LEU A 106 20.75 3.97 -1.66
N ALA A 107 19.50 3.92 -2.14
CA ALA A 107 19.12 3.24 -3.38
C ALA A 107 19.90 3.63 -4.63
N PHE A 108 20.45 4.84 -4.72
CA PHE A 108 21.19 5.33 -5.90
C PHE A 108 22.60 5.82 -5.55
N LYS A 109 23.26 5.13 -4.61
CA LYS A 109 24.65 5.37 -4.20
C LYS A 109 25.62 4.40 -4.90
N SER A 110 26.86 4.31 -4.43
CA SER A 110 27.91 3.52 -5.08
C SER A 110 27.56 2.03 -5.19
N THR A 111 27.99 1.45 -6.31
CA THR A 111 27.82 0.02 -6.63
C THR A 111 29.17 -0.59 -6.96
N THR A 112 29.24 -1.92 -7.11
CA THR A 112 30.51 -2.58 -7.48
C THR A 112 31.04 -2.12 -8.84
N ASN A 113 30.15 -1.73 -9.75
CA ASN A 113 30.50 -1.40 -11.14
C ASN A 113 30.51 0.10 -11.44
N ARG A 114 29.88 0.92 -10.59
CA ARG A 114 29.69 2.37 -10.80
C ARG A 114 29.88 3.13 -9.51
N SER A 115 30.64 4.22 -9.54
CA SER A 115 30.69 5.17 -8.42
C SER A 115 29.36 5.91 -8.26
N ALA A 116 29.12 6.50 -7.08
CA ALA A 116 27.94 7.33 -6.84
C ALA A 116 27.76 8.43 -7.91
N ASP A 117 28.83 9.14 -8.27
CA ASP A 117 28.78 10.18 -9.31
C ASP A 117 28.39 9.64 -10.69
N GLN A 118 28.86 8.43 -11.04
CA GLN A 118 28.50 7.77 -12.29
C GLN A 118 27.03 7.32 -12.28
N VAL A 119 26.53 6.83 -11.14
CA VAL A 119 25.11 6.51 -10.98
C VAL A 119 24.27 7.77 -11.19
N VAL A 120 24.59 8.87 -10.51
CA VAL A 120 23.86 10.14 -10.64
C VAL A 120 23.92 10.69 -12.07
N ALA A 121 25.09 10.70 -12.71
CA ALA A 121 25.23 11.17 -14.09
C ALA A 121 24.41 10.32 -15.07
N GLU A 122 24.37 8.98 -14.88
CA GLU A 122 23.54 8.09 -15.70
C GLU A 122 22.06 8.38 -15.46
N LEU A 123 21.62 8.55 -14.20
CA LEU A 123 20.24 8.91 -13.85
C LEU A 123 19.79 10.22 -14.54
N GLU A 124 20.63 11.26 -14.50
CA GLU A 124 20.34 12.54 -15.15
C GLU A 124 20.27 12.40 -16.67
N SER A 125 21.17 11.63 -17.27
CA SER A 125 21.17 11.37 -18.72
C SER A 125 19.92 10.60 -19.20
N LEU A 126 19.29 9.83 -18.30
CA LEU A 126 18.05 9.08 -18.53
C LEU A 126 16.79 9.93 -18.31
N GLY A 127 16.95 11.23 -18.05
CA GLY A 127 15.86 12.19 -17.85
C GLY A 127 15.52 12.46 -16.38
N GLY A 128 16.27 11.90 -15.43
CA GLY A 128 16.14 12.19 -13.99
C GLY A 128 14.83 11.72 -13.34
N ASN A 129 13.98 10.97 -14.05
CA ASN A 129 12.71 10.49 -13.54
C ASN A 129 12.85 9.06 -12.99
N ILE A 130 13.56 8.95 -11.88
CA ILE A 130 13.86 7.69 -11.21
C ILE A 130 13.53 7.85 -9.73
N MET A 131 12.83 6.87 -9.16
CA MET A 131 12.40 6.89 -7.78
C MET A 131 12.69 5.56 -7.11
N CYS A 132 13.12 5.62 -5.86
CA CYS A 132 13.02 4.53 -4.92
C CYS A 132 11.96 4.90 -3.87
N SER A 133 11.16 3.93 -3.44
CA SER A 133 10.37 4.11 -2.23
C SER A 133 10.22 2.80 -1.46
N SER A 134 10.42 2.91 -0.16
CA SER A 134 10.16 1.85 0.81
C SER A 134 8.74 1.91 1.35
N SER A 135 8.15 0.74 1.56
CA SER A 135 6.86 0.54 2.20
C SER A 135 6.98 -0.54 3.27
N ARG A 136 5.86 -0.89 3.92
CA ARG A 136 5.83 -2.00 4.89
C ARG A 136 6.14 -3.34 4.22
N GLU A 137 5.62 -3.58 3.01
CA GLU A 137 5.68 -4.89 2.33
C GLU A 137 6.41 -4.86 0.97
N SER A 138 6.90 -3.70 0.52
CA SER A 138 7.67 -3.64 -0.72
C SER A 138 8.67 -2.49 -0.71
N ILE A 139 9.83 -2.71 -1.30
CA ILE A 139 10.77 -1.66 -1.74
C ILE A 139 10.72 -1.62 -3.27
N MET A 140 10.56 -0.43 -3.85
CA MET A 140 10.21 -0.25 -5.26
C MET A 140 11.19 0.71 -5.92
N TYR A 141 11.89 0.23 -6.95
CA TYR A 141 12.78 1.02 -7.80
C TYR A 141 12.09 1.20 -9.14
N GLN A 142 11.76 2.42 -9.54
CA GLN A 142 10.91 2.67 -10.70
C GLN A 142 11.41 3.86 -11.51
N SER A 143 11.13 3.83 -12.82
CA SER A 143 11.46 4.93 -13.72
C SER A 143 10.50 5.00 -14.91
N ALA A 144 10.25 6.22 -15.39
CA ALA A 144 9.69 6.47 -16.71
C ALA A 144 10.79 7.02 -17.64
N ILE A 145 10.99 6.34 -18.77
CA ILE A 145 12.10 6.56 -19.71
C ILE A 145 11.64 6.57 -21.15
N PHE A 146 12.51 7.02 -22.05
CA PHE A 146 12.36 6.74 -23.48
C PHE A 146 12.60 5.26 -23.74
N SER A 147 11.81 4.64 -24.63
CA SER A 147 11.85 3.19 -24.84
C SER A 147 13.20 2.65 -25.32
N GLN A 148 14.02 3.49 -25.98
CA GLN A 148 15.38 3.12 -26.42
C GLN A 148 16.36 2.90 -25.25
N ASP A 149 16.12 3.54 -24.10
CA ASP A 149 17.01 3.51 -22.94
C ASP A 149 16.71 2.34 -21.99
N LEU A 150 15.77 1.46 -22.35
CA LEU A 150 15.34 0.32 -21.53
C LEU A 150 16.51 -0.55 -21.04
N SER A 151 17.47 -0.86 -21.93
CA SER A 151 18.65 -1.64 -21.58
C SER A 151 19.56 -0.92 -20.57
N ARG A 152 19.67 0.41 -20.67
CA ARG A 152 20.53 1.21 -19.78
C ARG A 152 19.93 1.26 -18.38
N VAL A 153 18.62 1.51 -18.28
CA VAL A 153 17.92 1.54 -16.98
C VAL A 153 17.93 0.18 -16.30
N LEU A 154 17.65 -0.90 -17.03
CA LEU A 154 17.70 -2.25 -16.43
C LEU A 154 19.11 -2.63 -15.95
N SER A 155 20.16 -2.20 -16.67
CA SER A 155 21.54 -2.35 -16.21
C SER A 155 21.83 -1.55 -14.94
N LEU A 156 21.25 -0.34 -14.83
CA LEU A 156 21.41 0.50 -13.66
C LEU A 156 20.68 -0.09 -12.45
N PHE A 157 19.42 -0.51 -12.64
CA PHE A 157 18.62 -1.19 -11.61
C PHE A 157 19.28 -2.49 -11.13
N ALA A 158 19.86 -3.30 -12.01
CA ALA A 158 20.58 -4.49 -11.60
C ALA A 158 21.77 -4.17 -10.67
N ASP A 159 22.51 -3.09 -10.95
CA ASP A 159 23.65 -2.72 -10.10
C ASP A 159 23.21 -2.17 -8.74
N VAL A 160 22.22 -1.27 -8.73
CA VAL A 160 21.80 -0.65 -7.46
C VAL A 160 21.00 -1.60 -6.56
N VAL A 161 20.23 -2.53 -7.15
CA VAL A 161 19.44 -3.51 -6.39
C VAL A 161 20.31 -4.69 -5.94
N CYS A 162 21.16 -5.22 -6.82
CA CYS A 162 21.86 -6.48 -6.57
C CYS A 162 23.33 -6.32 -6.14
N ARG A 163 23.96 -5.16 -6.41
CA ARG A 163 25.41 -4.95 -6.21
C ARG A 163 25.77 -3.62 -5.52
N PRO A 164 25.04 -3.13 -4.50
CA PRO A 164 25.43 -1.92 -3.79
C PRO A 164 26.67 -2.17 -2.90
N THR A 165 27.61 -1.22 -2.86
CA THR A 165 28.81 -1.35 -2.02
C THR A 165 28.56 -0.92 -0.58
N ILE A 166 27.68 0.06 -0.36
CA ILE A 166 27.30 0.62 0.94
C ILE A 166 28.54 1.05 1.74
N HIS A 167 29.08 2.22 1.44
CA HIS A 167 30.25 2.74 2.17
C HIS A 167 29.84 3.43 3.48
N ASP A 168 30.70 3.37 4.50
CA ASP A 168 30.45 4.05 5.79
C ASP A 168 30.16 5.55 5.63
N ALA A 169 30.88 6.23 4.73
CA ALA A 169 30.65 7.64 4.46
C ALA A 169 29.23 7.92 3.92
N GLU A 170 28.73 7.08 3.01
CA GLU A 170 27.39 7.21 2.44
C GLU A 170 26.32 6.92 3.49
N VAL A 171 26.53 5.91 4.33
CA VAL A 171 25.62 5.60 5.45
C VAL A 171 25.57 6.74 6.46
N ASN A 172 26.71 7.33 6.81
CA ASN A 172 26.77 8.46 7.74
C ASN A 172 26.07 9.70 7.19
N GLU A 173 26.22 9.99 5.89
CA GLU A 173 25.47 11.05 5.20
C GLU A 173 23.96 10.79 5.31
N GLN A 174 23.50 9.58 4.96
CA GLN A 174 22.06 9.26 4.98
C GLN A 174 21.48 9.23 6.40
N ARG A 175 22.27 8.89 7.43
CA ARG A 175 21.83 9.01 8.83
C ARG A 175 21.50 10.45 9.21
N GLN A 176 22.33 11.40 8.79
CA GLN A 176 22.10 12.83 9.06
C GLN A 176 20.88 13.35 8.29
N THR A 177 20.76 13.00 7.02
CA THR A 177 19.60 13.38 6.20
C THR A 177 18.30 12.78 6.76
N ALA A 178 18.31 11.50 7.13
CA ALA A 178 17.15 10.84 7.71
C ALA A 178 16.72 11.47 9.03
N LEU A 179 17.66 11.88 9.90
CA LEU A 179 17.33 12.56 11.16
C LEU A 179 16.57 13.87 10.91
N TYR A 180 17.07 14.70 9.99
CA TYR A 180 16.38 15.95 9.62
C TYR A 180 14.99 15.70 9.05
N GLU A 181 14.87 14.71 8.16
CA GLU A 181 13.58 14.34 7.57
C GLU A 181 12.59 13.84 8.64
N ILE A 182 13.04 13.03 9.58
CA ILE A 182 12.21 12.52 10.67
C ILE A 182 11.66 13.71 11.47
N ASP A 183 12.51 14.66 11.86
CA ASP A 183 12.08 15.87 12.58
C ASP A 183 11.07 16.69 11.76
N GLU A 184 11.29 16.82 10.44
CA GLU A 184 10.36 17.51 9.56
C GLU A 184 9.00 16.79 9.47
N ILE A 185 8.98 15.45 9.41
CA ILE A 185 7.74 14.67 9.38
C ILE A 185 7.01 14.76 10.73
N TRP A 186 7.73 14.71 11.85
CA TRP A 186 7.15 14.87 13.19
C TRP A 186 6.45 16.23 13.37
N SER A 187 6.93 17.26 12.69
CA SER A 187 6.30 18.59 12.70
C SER A 187 4.98 18.66 11.91
N LYS A 188 4.64 17.63 11.12
CA LYS A 188 3.46 17.60 10.23
C LYS A 188 2.50 16.48 10.67
N PRO A 189 1.47 16.80 11.48
CA PRO A 189 0.50 15.82 12.00
C PRO A 189 -0.11 14.92 10.92
N GLU A 190 -0.42 15.46 9.73
CA GLU A 190 -0.99 14.70 8.62
C GLU A 190 -0.07 13.58 8.08
N MET A 191 1.24 13.69 8.28
CA MET A 191 2.22 12.68 7.85
C MET A 191 2.56 11.69 8.97
N ILE A 192 2.74 12.17 10.21
CA ILE A 192 3.18 11.33 11.32
C ILE A 192 2.03 10.52 11.95
N LEU A 193 0.80 11.04 11.98
CA LEU A 193 -0.32 10.34 12.63
C LEU A 193 -0.71 9.03 11.96
N PRO A 194 -0.74 8.91 10.61
CA PRO A 194 -0.89 7.62 9.96
C PRO A 194 0.17 6.61 10.42
N GLU A 195 1.41 7.04 10.65
CA GLU A 195 2.48 6.16 11.11
C GLU A 195 2.26 5.69 12.55
N ILE A 196 1.94 6.62 13.45
CA ILE A 196 1.63 6.31 14.85
C ILE A 196 0.37 5.43 14.96
N LEU A 197 -0.61 5.63 14.08
CA LEU A 197 -1.79 4.78 14.02
C LEU A 197 -1.42 3.30 13.79
N HIS A 198 -0.49 3.00 12.89
CA HIS A 198 -0.05 1.62 12.65
C HIS A 198 0.71 1.04 13.84
N THR A 199 1.63 1.80 14.43
CA THR A 199 2.43 1.31 15.57
C THR A 199 1.55 1.01 16.78
N VAL A 200 0.50 1.81 17.02
CA VAL A 200 -0.49 1.56 18.06
C VAL A 200 -1.37 0.36 17.70
N ALA A 201 -1.90 0.30 16.47
CA ALA A 201 -2.85 -0.73 16.04
C ALA A 201 -2.30 -2.16 16.07
N TYR A 202 -1.00 -2.34 15.81
CA TYR A 202 -0.34 -3.64 15.69
C TYR A 202 0.75 -3.90 16.74
N GLU A 203 0.94 -2.97 17.69
CA GLU A 203 1.83 -3.10 18.86
C GLU A 203 3.25 -3.67 18.57
N GLY A 204 3.89 -3.21 17.50
CA GLY A 204 5.24 -3.67 17.12
C GLY A 204 5.32 -5.08 16.52
N ASN A 205 4.18 -5.69 16.17
CA ASN A 205 4.12 -6.90 15.36
C ASN A 205 4.01 -6.54 13.87
N THR A 206 4.91 -7.09 13.03
CA THR A 206 4.88 -6.97 11.55
C THR A 206 4.51 -5.57 11.05
N LEU A 207 3.24 -5.29 10.75
CA LEU A 207 2.73 -3.99 10.29
C LEU A 207 2.89 -2.85 11.31
N GLY A 208 3.08 -3.18 12.58
CA GLY A 208 3.38 -2.24 13.67
C GLY A 208 4.84 -1.81 13.75
N ASN A 209 5.73 -2.41 12.94
CA ASN A 209 7.08 -1.87 12.78
C ASN A 209 7.02 -0.49 12.13
N PRO A 210 7.83 0.47 12.62
CA PRO A 210 7.79 1.82 12.11
C PRO A 210 8.36 1.87 10.69
N LEU A 211 7.71 2.63 9.81
CA LEU A 211 8.21 2.91 8.46
C LEU A 211 9.40 3.86 8.48
N LEU A 212 9.41 4.79 9.43
CA LEU A 212 10.51 5.72 9.66
C LEU A 212 11.49 5.12 10.66
N CYS A 213 12.78 5.23 10.39
CA CYS A 213 13.82 4.76 11.30
C CYS A 213 13.73 5.50 12.65
N PRO A 214 13.56 4.81 13.79
CA PRO A 214 13.58 5.47 15.09
C PRO A 214 14.92 6.17 15.34
N PRO A 215 14.94 7.35 15.99
CA PRO A 215 16.18 8.06 16.30
C PRO A 215 17.20 7.20 17.05
N GLU A 216 16.76 6.36 18.00
CA GLU A 216 17.64 5.45 18.74
C GLU A 216 18.24 4.32 17.88
N SER A 217 17.60 3.99 16.74
CA SER A 217 18.08 2.98 15.80
C SER A 217 19.00 3.58 14.74
N LEU A 218 18.86 4.87 14.40
CA LEU A 218 19.74 5.54 13.43
C LEU A 218 21.23 5.39 13.81
N GLU A 219 21.54 5.47 15.10
CA GLU A 219 22.92 5.37 15.57
C GLU A 219 23.55 3.99 15.31
N LYS A 220 22.72 2.96 15.28
CA LYS A 220 23.10 1.55 15.11
C LYS A 220 23.17 1.12 13.65
N MET A 221 22.79 2.00 12.71
CA MET A 221 22.83 1.70 11.28
C MET A 221 24.28 1.66 10.80
N THR A 222 24.78 0.44 10.54
CA THR A 222 26.10 0.16 9.98
C THR A 222 25.96 -0.44 8.57
N PRO A 223 26.98 -0.32 7.70
CA PRO A 223 26.98 -1.00 6.41
C PRO A 223 26.70 -2.50 6.50
N ASP A 224 27.28 -3.19 7.48
CA ASP A 224 27.12 -4.64 7.64
C ASP A 224 25.68 -5.02 7.99
N LEU A 225 25.02 -4.26 8.88
CA LEU A 225 23.61 -4.46 9.22
C LEU A 225 22.71 -4.35 7.99
N ILE A 226 22.96 -3.35 7.15
CA ILE A 226 22.19 -3.13 5.92
C ILE A 226 22.46 -4.26 4.91
N ARG A 227 23.72 -4.67 4.72
CA ARG A 227 24.08 -5.80 3.86
C ARG A 227 23.45 -7.12 4.33
N ASP A 228 23.41 -7.36 5.64
CA ASP A 228 22.79 -8.56 6.21
C ASP A 228 21.27 -8.60 5.98
N TYR A 229 20.61 -7.44 6.12
CA TYR A 229 19.20 -7.31 5.75
C TYR A 229 18.99 -7.59 4.26
N MET A 230 19.80 -6.99 3.38
CA MET A 230 19.72 -7.24 1.93
C MET A 230 19.96 -8.70 1.59
N LYS A 231 20.99 -9.33 2.17
CA LYS A 231 21.28 -10.76 1.98
C LYS A 231 20.09 -11.65 2.39
N THR A 232 19.31 -11.22 3.37
CA THR A 232 18.15 -11.96 3.84
C THR A 232 16.94 -11.77 2.93
N TRP A 233 16.65 -10.55 2.47
CA TRP A 233 15.38 -10.21 1.83
C TRP A 233 15.45 -9.91 0.32
N TYR A 234 16.61 -9.50 -0.21
CA TYR A 234 16.84 -9.22 -1.64
C TYR A 234 17.18 -10.52 -2.37
N ARG A 235 16.21 -11.44 -2.39
CA ARG A 235 16.30 -12.75 -3.02
C ARG A 235 15.61 -12.77 -4.39
N PRO A 236 16.11 -13.53 -5.38
CA PRO A 236 15.48 -13.66 -6.70
C PRO A 236 13.97 -13.92 -6.69
N GLU A 237 13.50 -14.90 -5.92
CA GLU A 237 12.08 -15.29 -5.85
C GLU A 237 11.18 -14.20 -5.22
N ARG A 238 11.78 -13.24 -4.52
CA ARG A 238 11.13 -12.07 -3.93
C ARG A 238 11.18 -10.83 -4.81
N MET A 239 11.74 -10.95 -6.02
CA MET A 239 11.88 -9.86 -6.98
C MET A 239 10.90 -10.02 -8.15
N VAL A 240 10.26 -8.90 -8.52
CA VAL A 240 9.52 -8.75 -9.76
C VAL A 240 10.11 -7.61 -10.58
N ILE A 241 10.52 -7.90 -11.81
CA ILE A 241 10.88 -6.89 -12.81
C ILE A 241 9.63 -6.62 -13.64
N ALA A 242 9.07 -5.42 -13.55
CA ALA A 242 7.89 -5.02 -14.31
C ALA A 242 8.26 -4.00 -15.39
N ALA A 243 7.57 -4.06 -16.54
CA ALA A 243 7.71 -3.06 -17.59
C ALA A 243 6.38 -2.76 -18.31
N CYS A 244 6.03 -1.49 -18.48
CA CYS A 244 4.86 -1.06 -19.24
C CYS A 244 5.30 -0.20 -20.44
N GLY A 245 4.90 -0.61 -21.65
CA GLY A 245 5.30 0.00 -22.92
C GLY A 245 6.53 -0.62 -23.59
N ALA A 246 6.90 -1.84 -23.19
CA ALA A 246 8.01 -2.60 -23.76
C ALA A 246 7.59 -4.01 -24.17
N GLU A 247 8.20 -4.54 -25.23
CA GLU A 247 7.99 -5.91 -25.69
C GLU A 247 8.48 -6.92 -24.65
N HIS A 248 7.67 -7.94 -24.38
CA HIS A 248 7.96 -8.89 -23.30
C HIS A 248 9.28 -9.63 -23.49
N ASP A 249 9.51 -10.17 -24.69
CA ASP A 249 10.69 -11.00 -24.96
C ASP A 249 11.97 -10.15 -24.82
N GLN A 250 11.92 -8.88 -25.24
CA GLN A 250 13.02 -7.93 -25.01
C GLN A 250 13.29 -7.69 -23.52
N VAL A 251 12.24 -7.52 -22.70
CA VAL A 251 12.38 -7.32 -21.25
C VAL A 251 12.95 -8.58 -20.59
N VAL A 252 12.50 -9.77 -21.01
CA VAL A 252 13.02 -11.06 -20.51
C VAL A 252 14.50 -11.22 -20.87
N ASP A 253 14.90 -10.94 -22.11
CA ASP A 253 16.29 -11.02 -22.54
C ASP A 253 17.20 -10.07 -21.75
N LEU A 254 16.74 -8.84 -21.52
CA LEU A 254 17.48 -7.85 -20.72
C LEU A 254 17.52 -8.25 -19.23
N ALA A 255 16.42 -8.75 -18.68
CA ALA A 255 16.36 -9.24 -17.32
C ALA A 255 17.32 -10.43 -17.12
N LEU A 256 17.32 -11.39 -18.05
CA LEU A 256 18.26 -12.51 -18.04
C LEU A 256 19.71 -12.04 -18.15
N LYS A 257 19.99 -11.06 -19.01
CA LYS A 257 21.33 -10.49 -19.18
C LYS A 257 21.86 -9.82 -17.91
N TYR A 258 21.04 -9.05 -17.20
CA TYR A 258 21.51 -8.21 -16.09
C TYR A 258 21.28 -8.79 -14.69
N PHE A 259 20.29 -9.67 -14.54
CA PHE A 259 19.91 -10.29 -13.27
C PHE A 259 20.05 -11.82 -13.28
N GLY A 260 20.37 -12.45 -14.41
CA GLY A 260 20.49 -13.91 -14.52
C GLY A 260 21.69 -14.51 -13.77
N ASP A 261 22.68 -13.69 -13.42
CA ASP A 261 23.83 -14.05 -12.61
C ASP A 261 23.53 -14.06 -11.09
N VAL A 262 22.40 -13.47 -10.67
CA VAL A 262 21.98 -13.50 -9.26
C VAL A 262 21.68 -14.94 -8.88
N PRO A 263 22.38 -15.51 -7.88
CA PRO A 263 22.26 -16.92 -7.54
C PRO A 263 20.88 -17.22 -6.97
N ALA A 264 20.29 -18.32 -7.43
CA ALA A 264 19.06 -18.84 -6.85
C ALA A 264 19.22 -19.11 -5.34
N SER A 265 18.20 -18.78 -4.56
CA SER A 265 18.19 -19.04 -3.13
C SER A 265 18.17 -20.55 -2.85
N LYS A 266 18.97 -21.01 -1.88
CA LYS A 266 18.96 -22.43 -1.46
C LYS A 266 17.63 -22.81 -0.80
N ASP A 267 17.12 -21.92 0.05
CA ASP A 267 15.83 -22.03 0.71
C ASP A 267 14.91 -20.95 0.14
N SER A 268 13.82 -21.37 -0.52
CA SER A 268 12.90 -20.44 -1.18
C SER A 268 12.07 -19.67 -0.16
N LEU A 269 12.05 -18.34 -0.27
CA LEU A 269 11.13 -17.45 0.44
C LEU A 269 10.20 -16.73 -0.55
N ASP A 270 9.60 -17.48 -1.47
CA ASP A 270 8.70 -16.94 -2.48
C ASP A 270 7.58 -16.07 -1.85
N SER A 271 7.41 -14.87 -2.39
CA SER A 271 6.45 -13.88 -1.86
C SER A 271 5.04 -14.42 -1.78
N VAL A 272 4.54 -15.00 -2.87
CA VAL A 272 3.14 -15.44 -2.98
C VAL A 272 2.87 -16.60 -2.01
N MET A 273 3.84 -17.51 -1.89
CA MET A 273 3.76 -18.61 -0.91
C MET A 273 3.77 -18.09 0.52
N THR A 274 4.71 -17.22 0.87
CA THR A 274 4.81 -16.69 2.26
C THR A 274 3.58 -15.88 2.66
N HIS A 275 2.99 -15.09 1.75
CA HIS A 275 1.74 -14.35 2.00
C HIS A 275 0.56 -15.30 2.23
N ARG A 276 0.42 -16.35 1.40
CA ARG A 276 -0.63 -17.37 1.59
C ARG A 276 -0.48 -18.14 2.90
N GLU A 277 0.75 -18.46 3.28
CA GLU A 277 1.02 -19.12 4.55
C GLU A 277 0.71 -18.23 5.76
N ALA A 278 1.04 -16.93 5.69
CA ALA A 278 0.68 -15.96 6.72
C ALA A 278 -0.85 -15.88 6.91
N LEU A 279 -1.61 -15.75 5.82
CA LEU A 279 -3.09 -15.78 5.85
C LEU A 279 -3.65 -17.07 6.44
N LYS A 280 -3.07 -18.22 6.08
CA LYS A 280 -3.48 -19.53 6.61
C LYS A 280 -3.22 -19.62 8.12
N ARG A 281 -2.04 -19.18 8.57
CA ARG A 281 -1.70 -19.15 10.00
C ARG A 281 -2.61 -18.21 10.78
N GLN A 282 -2.93 -17.06 10.20
CA GLN A 282 -3.85 -16.09 10.77
C GLN A 282 -5.24 -16.71 10.99
N SER A 283 -5.79 -17.36 9.97
CA SER A 283 -7.09 -18.05 10.06
C SER A 283 -7.09 -19.15 11.14
N GLN A 284 -6.02 -19.96 11.20
CA GLN A 284 -5.87 -21.01 12.21
C GLN A 284 -5.75 -20.45 13.64
N GLN A 285 -5.08 -19.30 13.81
CA GLN A 285 -4.99 -18.62 15.11
C GLN A 285 -6.37 -18.08 15.53
N ALA A 286 -7.13 -17.53 14.58
CA ALA A 286 -8.48 -17.04 14.81
C ALA A 286 -9.45 -18.17 15.24
N GLU A 287 -9.44 -19.31 14.55
CA GLU A 287 -10.23 -20.49 14.90
C GLU A 287 -9.94 -20.99 16.33
N LYS A 288 -8.66 -21.15 16.66
CA LYS A 288 -8.22 -21.54 18.02
C LYS A 288 -8.65 -20.55 19.09
N ALA A 289 -8.57 -19.24 18.80
CA ALA A 289 -9.01 -18.20 19.73
C ALA A 289 -10.53 -18.25 19.95
N HIS A 290 -11.31 -18.55 18.91
CA HIS A 290 -12.76 -18.73 18.99
C HIS A 290 -13.17 -19.99 19.78
N GLU A 291 -12.53 -21.13 19.54
CA GLU A 291 -12.74 -22.36 20.32
C GLU A 291 -12.38 -22.15 21.80
N SER A 292 -11.31 -21.41 22.07
CA SER A 292 -10.81 -21.17 23.42
C SER A 292 -11.60 -20.09 24.19
N LYS A 293 -12.35 -19.20 23.53
CA LYS A 293 -13.31 -18.31 24.23
C LYS A 293 -14.41 -19.07 24.98
N ASN A 294 -14.66 -20.34 24.65
CA ASN A 294 -15.51 -21.24 25.44
C ASN A 294 -14.84 -21.78 26.72
N ASN A 295 -13.51 -21.62 26.87
CA ASN A 295 -12.74 -21.97 28.06
C ASN A 295 -12.02 -20.73 28.62
N LYS A 296 -12.61 -20.11 29.65
CA LYS A 296 -12.19 -18.82 30.27
C LYS A 296 -10.72 -18.71 30.74
N SER A 297 -9.90 -19.75 30.61
CA SER A 297 -8.53 -19.83 31.13
C SER A 297 -7.43 -19.39 30.16
N PHE A 298 -7.67 -19.33 28.84
CA PHE A 298 -6.56 -19.19 27.86
C PHE A 298 -6.33 -17.76 27.33
N VAL A 299 -7.32 -16.88 27.40
CA VAL A 299 -7.19 -15.48 26.93
C VAL A 299 -6.05 -14.77 27.67
N LYS A 300 -5.85 -15.09 28.96
CA LYS A 300 -4.73 -14.57 29.75
C LYS A 300 -3.35 -15.08 29.29
N SER A 301 -3.27 -16.20 28.58
CA SER A 301 -2.01 -16.77 28.06
C SER A 301 -1.58 -16.15 26.73
N LEU A 302 -2.53 -15.73 25.89
CA LEU A 302 -2.25 -15.08 24.60
C LEU A 302 -1.72 -13.65 24.79
N PHE A 303 -2.22 -12.91 25.79
CA PHE A 303 -1.74 -11.56 26.12
C PHE A 303 -0.53 -11.52 27.07
N ASN A 304 -0.07 -12.68 27.58
CA ASN A 304 1.12 -12.77 28.45
C ASN A 304 2.39 -13.24 27.73
N ASN A 305 2.36 -13.49 26.41
CA ASN A 305 3.60 -13.71 25.67
C ASN A 305 4.29 -12.35 25.49
N LYS A 306 5.15 -12.07 26.47
CA LYS A 306 6.07 -10.94 26.55
C LYS A 306 6.77 -10.67 25.21
N ARG A 307 6.67 -9.42 24.77
CA ARG A 307 7.70 -8.42 24.38
C ARG A 307 9.20 -8.80 24.21
N SER A 308 9.58 -10.07 24.05
CA SER A 308 10.99 -10.51 24.12
C SER A 308 11.38 -11.70 23.22
N GLU A 309 10.65 -12.01 22.15
CA GLU A 309 10.93 -13.18 21.28
C GLU A 309 11.00 -12.85 19.78
N GLN A 310 11.63 -11.74 19.38
CA GLN A 310 12.09 -11.58 17.99
C GLN A 310 13.60 -11.92 17.83
N GLU A 311 14.32 -12.14 18.93
CA GLU A 311 15.71 -12.59 18.87
C GLU A 311 15.74 -14.09 18.51
N GLY A 312 16.19 -14.41 17.30
CA GLY A 312 16.41 -15.79 16.85
C GLY A 312 15.36 -16.37 15.91
N LEU A 313 14.35 -15.60 15.48
CA LEU A 313 13.42 -16.05 14.44
C LEU A 313 14.13 -16.25 13.11
N THR A 314 13.83 -17.34 12.44
CA THR A 314 14.32 -17.61 11.09
C THR A 314 13.67 -16.66 10.07
N PRO A 315 14.32 -16.38 8.93
CA PRO A 315 13.71 -15.58 7.87
C PRO A 315 12.34 -16.10 7.41
N LEU A 316 12.14 -17.42 7.39
CA LEU A 316 10.85 -18.02 7.03
C LEU A 316 9.77 -17.71 8.07
N GLU A 317 10.10 -17.78 9.36
CA GLU A 317 9.15 -17.43 10.43
C GLU A 317 8.75 -15.97 10.38
N ILE A 318 9.69 -15.06 10.11
CA ILE A 318 9.41 -13.62 9.94
C ILE A 318 8.54 -13.39 8.70
N ALA A 319 8.87 -14.03 7.57
CA ALA A 319 8.12 -13.87 6.31
C ALA A 319 6.68 -14.37 6.40
N THR A 320 6.43 -15.37 7.26
CA THR A 320 5.12 -16.03 7.43
C THR A 320 4.40 -15.60 8.72
N GLN A 321 4.94 -14.61 9.43
CA GLN A 321 4.34 -14.08 10.64
C GLN A 321 3.06 -13.30 10.30
N PRO A 322 1.90 -13.69 10.87
CA PRO A 322 0.66 -12.96 10.63
C PRO A 322 0.65 -11.61 11.37
N ALA A 323 0.01 -10.63 10.75
CA ALA A 323 -0.32 -9.37 11.39
C ALA A 323 -1.41 -9.58 12.43
N GLN A 324 -1.15 -9.07 13.64
CA GLN A 324 -2.04 -9.19 14.79
C GLN A 324 -2.48 -7.80 15.21
N TYR A 325 -3.74 -7.49 14.92
CA TYR A 325 -4.35 -6.24 15.30
C TYR A 325 -4.74 -6.26 16.79
N THR A 326 -4.28 -5.28 17.56
CA THR A 326 -4.55 -5.15 19.00
C THR A 326 -5.46 -3.97 19.32
N GLY A 327 -5.55 -2.98 18.44
CA GLY A 327 -6.25 -1.72 18.69
C GLY A 327 -5.48 -0.83 19.67
N GLY A 328 -6.16 0.09 20.36
CA GLY A 328 -5.56 0.85 21.46
C GLY A 328 -5.44 2.35 21.19
N ASN A 329 -4.94 3.09 22.17
CA ASN A 329 -4.98 4.55 22.14
C ASN A 329 -3.60 5.17 22.31
N SER A 330 -3.37 6.28 21.61
CA SER A 330 -2.20 7.13 21.82
C SER A 330 -2.61 8.60 21.81
N PHE A 331 -2.11 9.34 22.79
CA PHE A 331 -2.43 10.75 23.01
C PHE A 331 -1.13 11.53 23.06
N LEU A 332 -0.94 12.44 22.11
CA LEU A 332 0.29 13.20 21.91
C LEU A 332 0.01 14.68 22.18
N GLU A 333 0.35 15.13 23.38
CA GLU A 333 0.21 16.54 23.77
C GLU A 333 1.33 17.35 23.11
N THR A 334 0.96 18.33 22.29
CA THR A 334 1.90 19.28 21.67
C THR A 334 1.90 20.65 22.36
N GLY A 335 1.06 20.84 23.36
CA GLY A 335 0.94 22.07 24.15
C GLY A 335 -0.17 23.02 23.67
N PRO A 336 -0.42 24.10 24.44
CA PRO A 336 -1.57 25.00 24.21
C PRO A 336 -1.45 25.85 22.93
N GLU A 337 -0.24 25.98 22.37
CA GLU A 337 0.04 26.74 21.15
C GLU A 337 -0.40 26.01 19.87
N SER A 338 -0.80 24.74 19.96
CA SER A 338 -1.28 24.00 18.79
C SER A 338 -2.63 24.55 18.34
N PRO A 339 -2.74 25.09 17.12
CA PRO A 339 -3.99 25.71 16.65
C PRO A 339 -5.09 24.68 16.41
N LEU A 340 -4.71 23.42 16.14
CA LEU A 340 -5.63 22.34 15.83
C LEU A 340 -5.34 21.10 16.69
N THR A 341 -6.37 20.28 16.84
CA THR A 341 -6.29 18.92 17.36
C THR A 341 -6.68 17.96 16.25
N HIS A 342 -5.81 16.99 16.00
CA HIS A 342 -5.96 15.97 14.97
C HIS A 342 -6.38 14.65 15.62
N VAL A 343 -7.39 14.00 15.06
CA VAL A 343 -8.01 12.79 15.60
C VAL A 343 -8.07 11.73 14.51
N TYR A 344 -7.59 10.53 14.81
CA TYR A 344 -7.75 9.34 14.01
C TYR A 344 -8.54 8.30 14.79
N VAL A 345 -9.62 7.79 14.20
CA VAL A 345 -10.36 6.63 14.73
C VAL A 345 -10.34 5.56 13.65
N ALA A 346 -9.74 4.41 13.96
CA ALA A 346 -9.54 3.32 13.02
C ALA A 346 -9.93 1.96 13.59
N PHE A 347 -10.16 1.02 12.70
CA PHE A 347 -10.47 -0.38 12.98
C PHE A 347 -9.59 -1.26 12.09
N GLU A 348 -9.53 -2.54 12.43
CA GLU A 348 -8.92 -3.54 11.56
C GLU A 348 -9.61 -3.56 10.20
N GLY A 349 -8.85 -3.26 9.16
CA GLY A 349 -9.28 -3.33 7.77
C GLY A 349 -9.19 -4.75 7.22
N LEU A 350 -9.44 -4.89 5.93
CA LEU A 350 -9.39 -6.17 5.24
C LEU A 350 -8.05 -6.39 4.53
N SER A 351 -7.64 -7.66 4.43
CA SER A 351 -6.57 -8.08 3.51
C SER A 351 -6.94 -7.75 2.07
N ILE A 352 -5.91 -7.52 1.24
CA ILE A 352 -6.07 -7.33 -0.20
C ILE A 352 -6.69 -8.55 -0.92
N ASP A 353 -6.56 -9.76 -0.36
CA ASP A 353 -7.14 -11.00 -0.89
C ASP A 353 -8.60 -11.23 -0.43
N ASP A 354 -9.12 -10.40 0.49
CA ASP A 354 -10.48 -10.57 1.00
C ASP A 354 -11.52 -10.22 -0.08
N PRO A 355 -12.56 -11.05 -0.30
CA PRO A 355 -13.59 -10.78 -1.31
C PRO A 355 -14.36 -9.48 -1.05
N ASP A 356 -14.43 -9.01 0.20
CA ASP A 356 -15.14 -7.81 0.60
C ASP A 356 -14.33 -6.51 0.33
N ILE A 357 -13.11 -6.61 -0.22
CA ILE A 357 -12.22 -5.47 -0.44
C ILE A 357 -12.82 -4.39 -1.34
N TYR A 358 -13.58 -4.76 -2.37
CA TYR A 358 -14.26 -3.83 -3.27
C TYR A 358 -15.39 -3.08 -2.57
N SER A 359 -16.10 -3.75 -1.67
CA SER A 359 -17.13 -3.15 -0.82
C SER A 359 -16.51 -2.15 0.18
N LEU A 360 -15.38 -2.51 0.80
CA LEU A 360 -14.65 -1.62 1.71
C LEU A 360 -14.08 -0.38 0.99
N THR A 361 -13.53 -0.57 -0.21
CA THR A 361 -13.03 0.53 -1.03
C THR A 361 -14.17 1.44 -1.51
N THR A 362 -15.32 0.86 -1.86
CA THR A 362 -16.52 1.63 -2.20
C THR A 362 -17.04 2.42 -1.00
N LEU A 363 -17.00 1.83 0.21
CA LEU A 363 -17.34 2.50 1.46
C LEU A 363 -16.42 3.70 1.74
N GLN A 364 -15.11 3.56 1.49
CA GLN A 364 -14.16 4.67 1.62
C GLN A 364 -14.55 5.85 0.70
N ILE A 365 -14.88 5.59 -0.57
CA ILE A 365 -15.29 6.64 -1.52
C ILE A 365 -16.64 7.25 -1.14
N LEU A 366 -17.56 6.44 -0.62
CA LEU A 366 -18.87 6.90 -0.15
C LEU A 366 -18.75 7.87 1.04
N LEU A 367 -17.92 7.52 2.02
CA LEU A 367 -17.61 8.40 3.14
C LEU A 367 -16.84 9.64 2.66
N GLY A 368 -15.82 9.44 1.83
CA GLY A 368 -15.03 10.48 1.18
C GLY A 368 -14.44 11.48 2.18
N GLY A 369 -14.77 12.75 2.00
CA GLY A 369 -14.29 13.85 2.83
C GLY A 369 -13.20 14.70 2.17
N GLY A 370 -12.44 15.41 2.99
CA GLY A 370 -11.37 16.32 2.57
C GLY A 370 -11.14 17.45 3.58
N GLY A 371 -10.46 18.50 3.15
CA GLY A 371 -10.35 19.75 3.89
C GLY A 371 -11.56 20.66 3.67
N SER A 372 -11.93 21.43 4.69
CA SER A 372 -12.95 22.48 4.64
C SER A 372 -12.61 23.56 3.61
N PHE A 373 -11.32 23.80 3.39
CA PHE A 373 -10.83 24.62 2.29
C PHE A 373 -10.32 23.74 1.14
N SER A 374 -11.02 23.78 -0.01
CA SER A 374 -10.55 23.17 -1.25
C SER A 374 -10.76 24.12 -2.42
N ALA A 375 -9.66 24.65 -2.95
CA ALA A 375 -9.67 25.49 -4.14
C ALA A 375 -9.79 24.62 -5.42
N GLY A 376 -10.95 24.02 -5.68
CA GLY A 376 -11.23 23.50 -7.01
C GLY A 376 -12.68 23.17 -7.30
N GLY A 377 -12.91 22.66 -8.51
CA GLY A 377 -14.24 22.52 -9.07
C GLY A 377 -15.01 21.27 -8.64
N PRO A 378 -16.21 21.08 -9.20
CA PRO A 378 -17.01 19.87 -9.02
C PRO A 378 -16.21 18.61 -9.35
N GLY A 379 -16.51 17.51 -8.65
CA GLY A 379 -15.86 16.21 -8.85
C GLY A 379 -14.87 15.80 -7.74
N LYS A 380 -14.47 16.73 -6.86
CA LYS A 380 -13.57 16.46 -5.72
C LYS A 380 -14.21 15.72 -4.54
N GLY A 381 -15.40 15.14 -4.70
CA GLY A 381 -16.10 14.47 -3.60
C GLY A 381 -16.90 15.39 -2.66
N MET A 382 -17.28 16.60 -3.10
CA MET A 382 -18.10 17.54 -2.29
C MET A 382 -19.48 16.99 -1.85
N TYR A 383 -19.96 15.95 -2.53
CA TYR A 383 -21.21 15.25 -2.21
C TYR A 383 -20.98 13.93 -1.45
N SER A 384 -19.76 13.68 -0.96
CA SER A 384 -19.50 12.54 -0.07
C SER A 384 -20.06 12.81 1.33
N ARG A 385 -20.33 11.75 2.10
CA ARG A 385 -21.02 11.89 3.39
C ARG A 385 -20.26 12.75 4.39
N LEU A 386 -18.95 12.58 4.50
CA LEU A 386 -18.14 13.39 5.42
C LEU A 386 -18.11 14.86 4.98
N PHE A 387 -18.17 15.14 3.68
CA PHE A 387 -18.27 16.53 3.23
C PHE A 387 -19.64 17.14 3.59
N THR A 388 -20.74 16.45 3.32
CA THR A 388 -22.10 17.01 3.51
C THR A 388 -22.58 16.99 4.95
N ASN A 389 -22.24 15.94 5.70
CA ASN A 389 -22.72 15.73 7.07
C ASN A 389 -21.76 16.34 8.11
N VAL A 390 -20.46 16.40 7.81
CA VAL A 390 -19.45 16.92 8.74
C VAL A 390 -19.01 18.31 8.34
N LEU A 391 -18.28 18.47 7.22
CA LEU A 391 -17.65 19.75 6.87
C LEU A 391 -18.67 20.88 6.66
N ASN A 392 -19.81 20.61 6.00
CA ASN A 392 -20.84 21.62 5.80
C ASN A 392 -21.65 21.97 7.07
N GLN A 393 -21.71 21.08 8.05
CA GLN A 393 -22.54 21.25 9.26
C GLN A 393 -21.74 21.75 10.47
N HIS A 394 -20.45 21.44 10.51
CA HIS A 394 -19.57 21.71 11.64
C HIS A 394 -18.44 22.63 11.22
N TYR A 395 -18.66 23.95 11.36
CA TYR A 395 -17.69 24.99 10.98
C TYR A 395 -16.34 24.90 11.71
N TRP A 396 -16.29 24.20 12.84
CA TRP A 396 -15.10 24.02 13.68
C TRP A 396 -14.22 22.83 13.24
N VAL A 397 -14.65 22.07 12.23
CA VAL A 397 -13.87 20.99 11.61
C VAL A 397 -13.10 21.57 10.43
N GLU A 398 -11.78 21.42 10.43
CA GLU A 398 -10.89 21.87 9.37
C GLU A 398 -10.67 20.80 8.30
N SER A 399 -10.62 19.53 8.69
CA SER A 399 -10.58 18.40 7.77
C SER A 399 -11.29 17.19 8.36
N CYS A 400 -11.86 16.35 7.49
CA CYS A 400 -12.44 15.07 7.86
C CYS A 400 -12.46 14.17 6.62
N GLN A 401 -11.76 13.03 6.66
CA GLN A 401 -11.58 12.14 5.53
C GLN A 401 -11.51 10.68 5.96
N ALA A 402 -12.15 9.80 5.17
CA ALA A 402 -12.03 8.35 5.32
C ALA A 402 -10.78 7.80 4.61
N PHE A 403 -10.09 6.88 5.27
CA PHE A 403 -8.91 6.21 4.73
C PHE A 403 -9.05 4.69 4.76
N ASN A 404 -8.36 4.03 3.83
CA ASN A 404 -8.27 2.57 3.75
C ASN A 404 -6.83 2.17 3.39
N HIS A 405 -6.16 1.50 4.32
CA HIS A 405 -4.85 0.90 4.14
C HIS A 405 -5.03 -0.62 4.08
N CYS A 406 -4.53 -1.25 3.02
CA CYS A 406 -4.68 -2.68 2.80
C CYS A 406 -3.30 -3.30 2.58
N TYR A 407 -3.06 -4.39 3.28
CA TYR A 407 -1.84 -5.20 3.26
C TYR A 407 -2.17 -6.64 2.88
N THR A 408 -1.15 -7.48 2.81
CA THR A 408 -1.30 -8.89 2.40
C THR A 408 -2.23 -9.69 3.31
N ASP A 409 -2.20 -9.49 4.61
CA ASP A 409 -2.96 -10.27 5.60
C ASP A 409 -3.83 -9.44 6.57
N SER A 410 -3.77 -8.12 6.51
CA SER A 410 -4.63 -7.24 7.33
C SER A 410 -4.74 -5.84 6.70
N GLY A 411 -5.31 -4.89 7.42
CA GLY A 411 -5.50 -3.52 6.95
C GLY A 411 -5.87 -2.55 8.07
N LEU A 412 -6.04 -1.28 7.75
CA LEU A 412 -6.64 -0.28 8.62
C LEU A 412 -7.68 0.51 7.85
N PHE A 413 -8.86 0.65 8.45
CA PHE A 413 -9.93 1.46 7.90
C PHE A 413 -10.45 2.41 8.98
N GLY A 414 -10.66 3.68 8.63
CA GLY A 414 -11.08 4.66 9.61
C GLY A 414 -11.36 6.02 9.02
N ILE A 415 -11.57 6.98 9.93
CA ILE A 415 -11.75 8.39 9.62
C ILE A 415 -10.70 9.18 10.40
N ALA A 416 -10.07 10.09 9.69
CA ALA A 416 -9.16 11.09 10.23
C ALA A 416 -9.81 12.46 10.12
N GLY A 417 -9.60 13.32 11.10
CA GLY A 417 -10.02 14.71 11.01
C GLY A 417 -9.22 15.65 11.88
N SER A 418 -9.38 16.94 11.65
CA SER A 418 -8.78 18.00 12.45
C SER A 418 -9.83 19.05 12.83
N CYS A 419 -9.73 19.57 14.04
CA CYS A 419 -10.64 20.59 14.56
C CYS A 419 -9.93 21.56 15.50
N GLN A 420 -10.61 22.64 15.86
CA GLN A 420 -10.20 23.49 16.98
C GLN A 420 -10.18 22.69 18.30
N PRO A 421 -9.22 22.93 19.21
CA PRO A 421 -9.02 22.11 20.42
C PRO A 421 -10.25 21.93 21.30
N GLU A 422 -11.10 22.95 21.43
CA GLU A 422 -12.28 22.94 22.30
C GLU A 422 -13.31 21.89 21.88
N TYR A 423 -13.27 21.48 20.60
CA TYR A 423 -14.21 20.56 19.98
C TYR A 423 -13.64 19.14 19.79
N ALA A 424 -12.46 18.83 20.34
CA ALA A 424 -11.82 17.51 20.14
C ALA A 424 -12.74 16.33 20.51
N ASN A 425 -13.47 16.42 21.63
CA ASN A 425 -14.46 15.41 22.01
C ASN A 425 -15.63 15.31 21.03
N ALA A 426 -16.11 16.47 20.55
CA ALA A 426 -17.20 16.52 19.59
C ALA A 426 -16.78 15.91 18.25
N LEU A 427 -15.53 16.11 17.82
CA LEU A 427 -14.98 15.47 16.63
C LEU A 427 -14.98 13.94 16.74
N VAL A 428 -14.48 13.39 17.86
CA VAL A 428 -14.51 11.94 18.11
C VAL A 428 -15.95 11.40 18.06
N GLU A 429 -16.89 12.12 18.69
CA GLU A 429 -18.30 11.74 18.68
C GLU A 429 -18.92 11.79 17.27
N VAL A 430 -18.62 12.81 16.47
CA VAL A 430 -19.08 12.94 15.09
C VAL A 430 -18.51 11.80 14.22
N ILE A 431 -17.22 11.50 14.35
CA ILE A 431 -16.57 10.39 13.63
C ILE A 431 -17.24 9.06 13.99
N CYS A 432 -17.43 8.78 15.29
CA CYS A 432 -18.07 7.55 15.74
C CYS A 432 -19.51 7.45 15.24
N ARG A 433 -20.24 8.56 15.25
CA ARG A 433 -21.61 8.62 14.72
C ARG A 433 -21.68 8.30 13.23
N GLU A 434 -20.81 8.89 12.41
CA GLU A 434 -20.82 8.63 10.96
C GLU A 434 -20.47 7.16 10.64
N LEU A 435 -19.51 6.56 11.36
CA LEU A 435 -19.17 5.14 11.25
C LEU A 435 -20.32 4.22 11.69
N ASP A 436 -21.03 4.61 12.76
CA ASP A 436 -22.20 3.88 13.25
C ASP A 436 -23.36 3.92 12.25
N ILE A 437 -23.63 5.08 11.65
CA ILE A 437 -24.72 5.28 10.68
C ILE A 437 -24.55 4.38 9.45
N VAL A 438 -23.32 4.25 8.91
CA VAL A 438 -23.08 3.41 7.72
C VAL A 438 -23.16 1.91 8.02
N ALA A 439 -22.96 1.51 9.27
CA ALA A 439 -23.08 0.12 9.70
C ALA A 439 -24.52 -0.31 10.05
N ARG A 440 -25.45 0.64 10.26
CA ARG A 440 -26.84 0.37 10.67
C ARG A 440 -27.83 0.39 9.50
N GLY A 441 -28.92 -0.36 9.65
CA GLY A 441 -30.03 -0.41 8.68
C GLY A 441 -31.28 0.36 9.12
N ASP A 442 -31.39 0.67 10.39
CA ASP A 442 -32.58 1.21 11.07
C ASP A 442 -32.51 2.73 11.32
N VAL A 443 -31.63 3.43 10.61
CA VAL A 443 -31.39 4.88 10.78
C VAL A 443 -32.28 5.77 9.89
N GLY A 444 -33.34 5.19 9.30
CA GLY A 444 -34.33 5.90 8.50
C GLY A 444 -33.71 6.69 7.34
N ARG A 445 -33.92 8.01 7.31
CA ARG A 445 -33.42 8.90 6.24
C ARG A 445 -31.89 9.05 6.20
N LEU A 446 -31.18 8.67 7.26
CA LEU A 446 -29.72 8.71 7.31
C LEU A 446 -29.08 7.44 6.73
N SER A 447 -29.88 6.43 6.38
CA SER A 447 -29.40 5.20 5.76
C SER A 447 -28.75 5.48 4.42
N VAL A 448 -27.81 4.62 4.02
CA VAL A 448 -27.16 4.71 2.71
C VAL A 448 -28.21 4.51 1.62
N SER A 449 -28.38 5.54 0.79
CA SER A 449 -29.28 5.47 -0.36
C SER A 449 -28.59 4.86 -1.58
N ASP A 450 -29.38 4.28 -2.48
CA ASP A 450 -28.86 3.78 -3.76
C ASP A 450 -28.23 4.89 -4.61
N VAL A 451 -28.68 6.13 -4.47
CA VAL A 451 -28.11 7.28 -5.18
C VAL A 451 -26.68 7.57 -4.69
N GLU A 452 -26.46 7.55 -3.37
CA GLU A 452 -25.13 7.71 -2.79
C GLU A 452 -24.20 6.55 -3.17
N LEU A 453 -24.70 5.31 -3.09
CA LEU A 453 -23.93 4.13 -3.47
C LEU A 453 -23.54 4.17 -4.95
N ASN A 454 -24.49 4.44 -5.85
CA ASN A 454 -24.20 4.50 -7.28
C ASN A 454 -23.23 5.65 -7.62
N ARG A 455 -23.32 6.78 -6.92
CA ARG A 455 -22.32 7.86 -7.04
C ARG A 455 -20.94 7.38 -6.61
N ALA A 456 -20.83 6.71 -5.47
CA ALA A 456 -19.55 6.18 -4.96
C ALA A 456 -18.95 5.12 -5.91
N LYS A 457 -19.76 4.20 -6.43
CA LYS A 457 -19.35 3.20 -7.43
C LYS A 457 -18.83 3.87 -8.70
N ASN A 458 -19.56 4.84 -9.24
CA ASN A 458 -19.13 5.56 -10.43
C ASN A 458 -17.86 6.38 -10.19
N GLN A 459 -17.72 7.00 -9.01
CA GLN A 459 -16.51 7.72 -8.65
C GLN A 459 -15.31 6.78 -8.48
N LEU A 460 -15.50 5.60 -7.88
CA LEU A 460 -14.45 4.59 -7.75
C LEU A 460 -14.01 4.06 -9.12
N LYS A 461 -14.96 3.69 -9.99
CA LYS A 461 -14.67 3.25 -11.37
C LYS A 461 -13.94 4.33 -12.16
N SER A 462 -14.41 5.58 -12.07
CA SER A 462 -13.76 6.72 -12.73
C SER A 462 -12.34 6.93 -12.21
N SER A 463 -12.14 6.90 -10.89
CA SER A 463 -10.82 7.07 -10.28
C SER A 463 -9.87 5.96 -10.69
N LEU A 464 -10.32 4.69 -10.69
CA LEU A 464 -9.53 3.55 -11.15
C LEU A 464 -9.08 3.74 -12.61
N LEU A 465 -10.00 4.04 -13.52
CA LEU A 465 -9.70 4.18 -14.94
C LEU A 465 -8.79 5.38 -15.23
N MET A 466 -9.05 6.54 -14.62
CA MET A 466 -8.24 7.74 -14.80
C MET A 466 -6.82 7.57 -14.27
N ASN A 467 -6.66 6.91 -13.12
CA ASN A 467 -5.33 6.65 -12.58
C ASN A 467 -4.50 5.74 -13.48
N LEU A 468 -5.14 4.77 -14.14
CA LEU A 468 -4.50 3.88 -15.11
C LEU A 468 -4.15 4.58 -16.44
N GLU A 469 -4.39 5.88 -16.61
CA GLU A 469 -3.84 6.66 -17.72
C GLU A 469 -2.34 6.97 -17.50
N SER A 470 -1.90 7.01 -16.24
CA SER A 470 -0.50 7.23 -15.89
C SER A 470 0.32 5.96 -16.03
N ARG A 471 1.36 6.01 -16.86
CA ARG A 471 2.25 4.86 -17.11
C ARG A 471 2.97 4.38 -15.84
N MET A 472 3.35 5.31 -14.95
CA MET A 472 3.96 4.95 -13.66
C MET A 472 2.98 4.21 -12.75
N VAL A 473 1.70 4.60 -12.79
CA VAL A 473 0.65 3.92 -12.02
C VAL A 473 0.37 2.53 -12.60
N GLN A 474 0.31 2.40 -13.94
CA GLN A 474 0.21 1.09 -14.61
C GLN A 474 1.37 0.16 -14.22
N LEU A 475 2.60 0.71 -14.15
CA LEU A 475 3.78 -0.04 -13.76
C LEU A 475 3.70 -0.50 -12.30
N GLU A 476 3.33 0.39 -11.37
CA GLU A 476 3.17 0.05 -9.95
C GLU A 476 2.08 -0.99 -9.74
N ASP A 477 0.94 -0.83 -10.43
CA ASP A 477 -0.17 -1.77 -10.47
C ASP A 477 0.30 -3.16 -10.90
N LEU A 478 1.00 -3.24 -12.05
CA LEU A 478 1.54 -4.49 -12.57
C LEU A 478 2.53 -5.14 -11.59
N GLY A 479 3.55 -4.39 -11.14
CA GLY A 479 4.60 -4.91 -10.28
C GLY A 479 4.08 -5.43 -8.96
N ARG A 480 3.23 -4.65 -8.28
CA ARG A 480 2.66 -5.04 -6.98
C ARG A 480 1.68 -6.20 -7.06
N GLN A 481 0.80 -6.24 -8.07
CA GLN A 481 -0.13 -7.36 -8.20
C GLN A 481 0.59 -8.68 -8.45
N ILE A 482 1.63 -8.67 -9.31
CA ILE A 482 2.46 -9.85 -9.53
C ILE A 482 3.24 -10.22 -8.26
N GLN A 483 3.78 -9.24 -7.53
CA GLN A 483 4.51 -9.48 -6.28
C GLN A 483 3.65 -10.21 -5.25
N VAL A 484 2.42 -9.73 -5.02
CA VAL A 484 1.50 -10.23 -3.99
C VAL A 484 0.74 -11.49 -4.44
N HIS A 485 0.06 -11.45 -5.59
CA HIS A 485 -0.84 -12.52 -6.01
C HIS A 485 -0.21 -13.49 -7.02
N GLY A 486 0.94 -13.13 -7.61
CA GLY A 486 1.54 -13.86 -8.73
C GLY A 486 0.81 -13.63 -10.06
N LYS A 487 -0.27 -12.84 -10.08
CA LYS A 487 -1.10 -12.56 -11.25
C LYS A 487 -1.65 -11.14 -11.20
N LYS A 488 -1.93 -10.57 -12.37
CA LYS A 488 -2.65 -9.30 -12.50
C LYS A 488 -4.14 -9.56 -12.72
N THR A 489 -4.97 -9.01 -11.84
CA THR A 489 -6.43 -8.95 -11.97
C THR A 489 -6.79 -7.94 -13.05
N GLY A 490 -7.65 -8.34 -13.99
CA GLY A 490 -8.05 -7.49 -15.10
C GLY A 490 -8.95 -6.33 -14.66
N ILE A 491 -8.86 -5.20 -15.36
CA ILE A 491 -9.70 -4.02 -15.09
C ILE A 491 -11.18 -4.38 -15.21
N ASP A 492 -11.56 -5.15 -16.24
CA ASP A 492 -12.94 -5.60 -16.45
C ASP A 492 -13.49 -6.40 -15.26
N GLU A 493 -12.65 -7.24 -14.64
CA GLU A 493 -12.99 -8.00 -13.45
C GLU A 493 -13.17 -7.08 -12.23
N MET A 494 -12.27 -6.11 -12.04
CA MET A 494 -12.40 -5.12 -10.96
C MET A 494 -13.69 -4.29 -11.11
N LEU A 495 -13.99 -3.82 -12.32
CA LEU A 495 -15.22 -3.06 -12.60
C LEU A 495 -16.47 -3.91 -12.33
N ALA A 496 -16.48 -5.17 -12.77
CA ALA A 496 -17.57 -6.09 -12.51
C ALA A 496 -17.76 -6.34 -10.99
N ASN A 497 -16.69 -6.44 -10.22
CA ASN A 497 -16.76 -6.61 -8.77
C ASN A 497 -17.27 -5.34 -8.06
N ILE A 498 -16.87 -4.15 -8.51
CA ILE A 498 -17.43 -2.88 -8.02
C ILE A 498 -18.94 -2.82 -8.32
N ASP A 499 -19.36 -3.24 -9.53
CA ASP A 499 -20.76 -3.18 -9.94
C ASP A 499 -21.66 -4.17 -9.18
N LYS A 500 -21.12 -5.25 -8.62
CA LYS A 500 -21.85 -6.18 -7.75
C LYS A 500 -22.17 -5.61 -6.36
N VAL A 501 -21.46 -4.57 -5.90
CA VAL A 501 -21.67 -4.01 -4.56
C VAL A 501 -23.08 -3.40 -4.46
N ASP A 502 -23.86 -3.90 -3.50
CA ASP A 502 -25.17 -3.38 -3.13
C ASP A 502 -25.15 -2.74 -1.72
N VAL A 503 -26.26 -2.11 -1.32
CA VAL A 503 -26.34 -1.40 -0.02
C VAL A 503 -26.27 -2.36 1.17
N ASN A 504 -26.81 -3.57 1.04
CA ASN A 504 -26.81 -4.55 2.12
C ASN A 504 -25.41 -5.11 2.35
N GLU A 505 -24.70 -5.37 1.27
CA GLU A 505 -23.31 -5.81 1.25
C GLU A 505 -22.39 -4.73 1.81
N LEU A 506 -22.55 -3.47 1.37
CA LEU A 506 -21.80 -2.34 1.92
C LEU A 506 -22.04 -2.18 3.43
N ARG A 507 -23.29 -2.33 3.90
CA ARG A 507 -23.63 -2.29 5.33
C ARG A 507 -23.03 -3.47 6.09
N ARG A 508 -23.10 -4.68 5.53
CA ARG A 508 -22.53 -5.89 6.14
C ARG A 508 -21.03 -5.73 6.33
N VAL A 509 -20.32 -5.24 5.31
CA VAL A 509 -18.88 -4.98 5.33
C VAL A 509 -18.53 -3.84 6.28
N ALA A 510 -19.29 -2.74 6.26
CA ALA A 510 -19.13 -1.64 7.21
C ALA A 510 -19.26 -2.16 8.65
N SER A 511 -20.29 -2.93 8.95
CA SER A 511 -20.49 -3.57 10.27
C SER A 511 -19.35 -4.52 10.62
N ARG A 512 -18.93 -5.38 9.68
CA ARG A 512 -17.81 -6.33 9.88
C ARG A 512 -16.54 -5.60 10.34
N VAL A 513 -16.22 -4.46 9.74
CA VAL A 513 -15.03 -3.65 10.05
C VAL A 513 -15.24 -2.84 11.33
N VAL A 514 -16.24 -1.95 11.39
CA VAL A 514 -16.37 -0.97 12.49
C VAL A 514 -16.88 -1.57 13.81
N ARG A 515 -17.51 -2.75 13.77
CA ARG A 515 -17.88 -3.51 14.98
C ARG A 515 -16.76 -4.43 15.46
N GLY A 516 -15.67 -4.56 14.70
CA GLY A 516 -14.54 -5.41 15.06
C GLY A 516 -14.75 -6.90 14.75
N ALA A 517 -15.68 -7.25 13.87
CA ALA A 517 -15.94 -8.64 13.48
C ALA A 517 -14.84 -9.22 12.56
N VAL A 518 -13.94 -8.39 12.02
CA VAL A 518 -12.72 -8.84 11.33
C VAL A 518 -11.86 -9.73 12.23
N SER A 519 -11.90 -9.52 13.56
CA SER A 519 -11.25 -10.39 14.56
C SER A 519 -11.60 -11.87 14.44
N VAL A 520 -12.78 -12.20 13.90
CA VAL A 520 -13.21 -13.59 13.67
C VAL A 520 -12.37 -14.27 12.59
N SER A 521 -11.98 -13.52 11.57
CA SER A 521 -11.11 -14.01 10.49
C SER A 521 -9.63 -13.85 10.80
N SER A 522 -9.23 -12.77 11.49
CA SER A 522 -7.83 -12.41 11.68
C SER A 522 -7.23 -12.84 13.02
N GLY A 523 -8.05 -13.14 14.02
CA GLY A 523 -7.61 -13.36 15.40
C GLY A 523 -7.23 -12.06 16.14
N GLY A 524 -7.48 -10.90 15.55
CA GLY A 524 -7.27 -9.58 16.16
C GLY A 524 -8.19 -9.31 17.36
N SER A 525 -7.97 -8.18 18.03
CA SER A 525 -8.79 -7.79 19.19
C SER A 525 -10.17 -7.24 18.80
N GLY A 526 -10.30 -6.70 17.58
CA GLY A 526 -11.48 -5.98 17.09
C GLY A 526 -11.71 -4.61 17.75
N ARG A 527 -10.87 -4.20 18.71
CA ARG A 527 -11.01 -2.92 19.44
C ARG A 527 -10.68 -1.74 18.54
N ALA A 528 -11.29 -0.58 18.76
CA ALA A 528 -10.89 0.62 18.02
C ALA A 528 -9.43 1.03 18.33
N THR A 529 -8.78 1.61 17.32
CA THR A 529 -7.53 2.36 17.48
C THR A 529 -7.83 3.86 17.45
N VAL A 530 -7.47 4.59 18.50
CA VAL A 530 -7.68 6.05 18.58
C VAL A 530 -6.36 6.77 18.79
N VAL A 531 -5.96 7.62 17.85
CA VAL A 531 -4.76 8.46 17.99
C VAL A 531 -5.16 9.91 17.94
N VAL A 532 -4.71 10.70 18.93
CA VAL A 532 -4.98 12.14 18.99
C VAL A 532 -3.68 12.90 19.21
N GLN A 533 -3.48 13.98 18.46
CA GLN A 533 -2.35 14.90 18.63
C GLN A 533 -2.84 16.34 18.61
N GLY A 534 -2.34 17.17 19.53
CA GLY A 534 -2.70 18.58 19.62
C GLY A 534 -2.74 19.06 21.06
N ASN A 535 -3.60 20.05 21.31
CA ASN A 535 -3.96 20.50 22.65
C ASN A 535 -5.08 19.58 23.20
N LEU A 536 -4.76 18.74 24.17
CA LEU A 536 -5.69 17.73 24.69
C LEU A 536 -6.45 18.22 25.93
N GLN A 537 -6.35 19.50 26.27
CA GLN A 537 -7.08 20.06 27.40
C GLN A 537 -8.59 19.91 27.20
N GLY A 538 -9.22 19.15 28.11
CA GLY A 538 -10.65 18.87 28.05
C GLY A 538 -11.02 17.64 27.24
N LEU A 539 -10.07 16.94 26.60
CA LEU A 539 -10.32 15.62 26.00
C LEU A 539 -10.79 14.65 27.10
N ARG A 540 -11.99 14.11 26.93
CA ARG A 540 -12.64 13.16 27.83
C ARG A 540 -12.25 11.73 27.43
N ASP A 541 -12.76 10.75 28.16
CA ASP A 541 -12.54 9.35 27.85
C ASP A 541 -13.11 8.98 26.47
N VAL A 542 -12.23 8.92 25.47
CA VAL A 542 -12.56 8.57 24.09
C VAL A 542 -13.10 7.14 23.97
N ASN A 543 -12.67 6.21 24.85
CA ASN A 543 -13.17 4.84 24.82
C ASN A 543 -14.66 4.82 25.13
N ARG A 544 -15.08 5.60 26.14
CA ARG A 544 -16.49 5.74 26.48
C ARG A 544 -17.32 6.28 25.31
N ILE A 545 -16.76 7.15 24.48
CA ILE A 545 -17.43 7.66 23.28
C ILE A 545 -17.56 6.54 22.24
N VAL A 546 -16.48 5.82 21.95
CA VAL A 546 -16.48 4.68 21.01
C VAL A 546 -17.48 3.60 21.47
N ASP A 547 -17.45 3.24 22.76
CA ASP A 547 -18.34 2.26 23.38
C ASP A 547 -19.81 2.69 23.36
N LYS A 548 -20.10 3.99 23.52
CA LYS A 548 -21.46 4.54 23.39
C LYS A 548 -22.09 4.20 22.05
N TYR A 549 -21.30 4.18 20.98
CA TYR A 549 -21.76 3.82 19.65
C TYR A 549 -21.66 2.31 19.37
N GLY A 550 -21.11 1.51 20.29
CA GLY A 550 -20.94 0.05 20.14
C GLY A 550 -19.90 -0.33 19.09
N LEU A 551 -18.95 0.55 18.80
CA LEU A 551 -17.90 0.32 17.82
C LEU A 551 -16.78 -0.51 18.44
N GLY A 552 -16.17 -1.41 17.67
CA GLY A 552 -15.08 -2.28 18.13
C GLY A 552 -15.44 -3.25 19.26
N SER A 553 -16.71 -3.63 19.36
CA SER A 553 -17.22 -4.53 20.41
C SER A 553 -16.96 -6.01 20.15
N GLY A 554 -16.48 -6.37 18.95
CA GLY A 554 -16.20 -7.74 18.52
C GLY A 554 -17.47 -8.60 18.38
N LYS A 555 -18.64 -7.98 18.22
CA LYS A 555 -19.95 -8.63 18.14
C LYS A 555 -20.73 -8.20 16.90
#